data_AF-A0A2E5HEK6-F1
#
_entry.id   AF-A0A2E5HEK6-F1
#
_cell.length_a   1.000
_cell.length_b   1.000
_cell.length_c   1.000
_cell.angle_alpha   90.00
_cell.angle_beta   90.00
_cell.angle_gamma   90.00
#
_symmetry.space_group_name_H-M   'P 1'
#
loop_
_entity.id
_entity.type
_entity.pdbx_description
1 polymer ?
#
loop_
_entity_poly.entity_id
_entity_poly.type
_entity_poly.pdbx_seq_one_letter_code
_entity_poly.pdbx_strand_id
1 'polypeptide(L)'
;MNTFKKLSAISMLIFLGCNIQDGDEPYEKKFVVFGNIQANLPMVDTLFVSRTASLDEEIDADELWIANANVKISSKDGNEIAHPVTGKPGRYLTRKDYVYRPGTKYNLTVEVDGKTLSAETTTPEKMEIGSINNSNYQCKEESIPVTYINTNNAKMTAVGLIATGTIDTVTYRSGECFTASFASYPLFKIDFNVEDYNTVRILTFAL
;
A
#
# COMPACT_ATOMS: atom_id res chain seq x y z
N MET A 1 20.95 -28.41 -56.75
CA MET A 1 20.60 -29.35 -55.66
C MET A 1 20.74 -28.73 -54.25
N ASN A 2 20.61 -27.40 -54.07
CA ASN A 2 20.84 -26.73 -52.76
C ASN A 2 19.67 -25.85 -52.26
N THR A 3 18.66 -25.55 -53.08
CA THR A 3 17.49 -24.75 -52.69
C THR A 3 16.36 -25.61 -52.11
N PHE A 4 16.13 -26.81 -52.64
CA PHE A 4 15.14 -27.76 -52.11
C PHE A 4 15.48 -28.28 -50.70
N LYS A 5 16.77 -28.46 -50.36
CA LYS A 5 17.20 -28.85 -49.00
C LYS A 5 17.01 -27.73 -47.96
N LYS A 6 17.13 -26.46 -48.36
CA LYS A 6 16.88 -25.30 -47.48
C LYS A 6 15.39 -25.10 -47.19
N LEU A 7 14.52 -25.36 -48.17
CA LEU A 7 13.06 -25.29 -47.99
C LEU A 7 12.56 -26.42 -47.06
N SER A 8 13.16 -27.61 -47.18
CA SER A 8 12.86 -28.75 -46.31
C SER A 8 13.27 -28.52 -44.85
N ALA A 9 14.41 -27.84 -44.61
CA ALA A 9 14.85 -27.47 -43.26
C ALA A 9 13.96 -26.39 -42.59
N ILE A 10 13.43 -25.43 -43.36
CA ILE A 10 12.52 -24.40 -42.84
C ILE A 10 11.14 -24.99 -42.51
N SER A 11 10.66 -25.95 -43.31
CA SER A 11 9.39 -26.64 -43.03
C SER A 11 9.43 -27.49 -41.76
N MET A 12 10.60 -27.97 -41.33
CA MET A 12 10.76 -28.79 -40.13
C MET A 12 10.80 -27.96 -38.83
N LEU A 13 11.15 -26.67 -38.92
CA LEU A 13 11.15 -25.73 -37.79
C LEU A 13 9.74 -25.26 -37.39
N ILE A 14 8.76 -25.33 -38.31
CA ILE A 14 7.37 -24.90 -38.04
C ILE A 14 6.62 -25.93 -37.18
N PHE A 15 7.06 -27.19 -37.14
CA PHE A 15 6.44 -28.25 -36.33
C PHE A 15 7.04 -28.42 -34.92
N LEU A 16 8.04 -27.61 -34.56
CA LEU A 16 8.59 -27.53 -33.20
C LEU A 16 7.89 -26.45 -32.36
N GLY A 17 6.76 -25.90 -32.82
CA GLY A 17 5.91 -25.08 -31.98
C GLY A 17 5.52 -25.89 -30.75
N CYS A 18 5.89 -25.41 -29.56
CA CYS A 18 5.40 -25.96 -28.31
C CYS A 18 3.88 -26.01 -28.40
N ASN A 19 3.32 -27.22 -28.34
CA ASN A 19 1.93 -27.40 -27.97
C ASN A 19 1.85 -26.90 -26.53
N ILE A 20 1.50 -25.63 -26.32
CA ILE A 20 1.08 -25.17 -25.01
C ILE A 20 -0.20 -25.96 -24.76
N GLN A 21 -0.06 -27.09 -24.08
CA GLN A 21 -1.20 -27.77 -23.53
C GLN A 21 -1.72 -26.83 -22.44
N ASP A 22 -2.63 -25.94 -22.83
CA ASP A 22 -3.61 -25.37 -21.91
C ASP A 22 -4.47 -26.56 -21.46
N GLY A 23 -3.91 -27.39 -20.59
CA GLY A 23 -4.70 -28.27 -19.77
C GLY A 23 -5.45 -27.35 -18.83
N ASP A 24 -6.77 -27.30 -18.96
CA ASP A 24 -7.65 -26.68 -17.99
C ASP A 24 -7.32 -27.29 -16.62
N GLU A 25 -6.47 -26.64 -15.83
CA GLU A 25 -6.16 -27.09 -14.49
C GLU A 25 -7.44 -26.86 -13.67
N PRO A 26 -8.01 -27.91 -13.07
CA PRO A 26 -9.28 -27.78 -12.38
C PRO A 26 -9.14 -26.78 -11.24
N TYR A 27 -10.09 -25.84 -11.16
CA TYR A 27 -10.09 -24.82 -10.14
C TYR A 27 -9.96 -25.41 -8.73
N GLU A 28 -8.98 -24.92 -7.97
CA GLU A 28 -8.80 -25.24 -6.56
C GLU A 28 -9.18 -24.05 -5.68
N LYS A 29 -10.12 -24.24 -4.76
CA LYS A 29 -10.52 -23.23 -3.77
C LYS A 29 -9.35 -22.93 -2.81
N LYS A 30 -8.90 -21.68 -2.81
CA LYS A 30 -7.86 -21.16 -1.92
C LYS A 30 -8.44 -20.12 -0.97
N PHE A 31 -7.91 -20.09 0.25
CA PHE A 31 -8.19 -19.01 1.18
C PHE A 31 -7.23 -17.85 0.90
N VAL A 32 -7.71 -16.63 1.09
CA VAL A 32 -6.97 -15.40 0.83
C VAL A 32 -7.09 -14.53 2.06
N VAL A 33 -5.98 -13.91 2.45
CA VAL A 33 -5.93 -12.96 3.55
C VAL A 33 -5.31 -11.68 3.04
N PHE A 34 -6.00 -10.57 3.27
CA PHE A 34 -5.46 -9.23 3.05
C PHE A 34 -5.30 -8.55 4.40
N GLY A 35 -4.18 -7.87 4.60
CA GLY A 35 -3.80 -7.30 5.89
C GLY A 35 -2.87 -6.11 5.70
N ASN A 36 -3.12 -5.02 6.41
CA ASN A 36 -2.07 -4.03 6.68
C ASN A 36 -2.12 -3.57 8.13
N ILE A 37 -0.96 -3.20 8.66
CA ILE A 37 -0.78 -2.63 10.00
C ILE A 37 0.02 -1.34 9.88
N GLN A 38 -0.17 -0.42 10.81
CA GLN A 38 0.45 0.90 10.79
C GLN A 38 1.26 1.10 12.07
N ALA A 39 2.51 1.55 11.93
CA ALA A 39 3.33 1.92 13.08
C ALA A 39 2.66 3.05 13.87
N ASN A 40 2.70 2.95 15.20
CA ASN A 40 2.14 3.90 16.16
C ASN A 40 0.62 4.10 16.09
N LEU A 41 -0.11 3.24 15.39
CA LEU A 41 -1.57 3.29 15.32
C LEU A 41 -2.18 1.92 15.65
N PRO A 42 -3.41 1.89 16.20
CA PRO A 42 -4.18 0.66 16.28
C PRO A 42 -4.68 0.23 14.90
N MET A 43 -5.11 -1.03 14.79
CA MET A 43 -5.79 -1.51 13.58
C MET A 43 -7.18 -0.86 13.45
N VAL A 44 -7.54 -0.42 12.24
CA VAL A 44 -8.82 0.28 11.99
C VAL A 44 -9.79 -0.53 11.13
N ASP A 45 -9.34 -1.23 10.07
CA ASP A 45 -10.27 -2.04 9.21
C ASP A 45 -9.59 -3.19 8.43
N THR A 46 -8.28 -3.34 8.52
CA THR A 46 -7.48 -3.74 7.36
C THR A 46 -7.20 -5.24 7.24
N LEU A 47 -7.79 -6.08 8.09
CA LEU A 47 -7.62 -7.52 8.03
C LEU A 47 -8.89 -8.20 7.51
N PHE A 48 -8.78 -8.79 6.32
CA PHE A 48 -9.85 -9.50 5.63
C PHE A 48 -9.45 -10.96 5.38
N VAL A 49 -10.39 -11.87 5.59
CA VAL A 49 -10.26 -13.29 5.24
C VAL A 49 -11.39 -13.67 4.29
N SER A 50 -11.02 -14.22 3.13
CA SER A 50 -11.95 -14.68 2.11
C SER A 50 -11.48 -15.99 1.48
N ARG A 51 -12.25 -16.50 0.52
CA ARG A 51 -11.84 -17.56 -0.40
C ARG A 51 -11.93 -17.08 -1.85
N THR A 52 -11.19 -17.75 -2.72
CA THR A 52 -11.36 -17.61 -4.16
C THR A 52 -12.70 -18.19 -4.62
N ALA A 53 -13.12 -17.81 -5.82
CA ALA A 53 -14.23 -18.40 -6.57
C ALA A 53 -13.74 -18.89 -7.93
N SER A 54 -14.40 -19.90 -8.50
CA SER A 54 -14.19 -20.27 -9.91
C SER A 54 -14.77 -19.20 -10.84
N LEU A 55 -14.33 -19.14 -12.09
CA LEU A 55 -14.92 -18.24 -13.10
C LEU A 55 -16.38 -18.60 -13.41
N ASP A 56 -16.73 -19.88 -13.33
CA ASP A 56 -18.08 -20.39 -13.58
C ASP A 56 -18.93 -20.49 -12.29
N GLU A 57 -18.39 -20.09 -11.13
CA GLU A 57 -19.11 -20.10 -9.86
C GLU A 57 -20.01 -18.85 -9.79
N GLU A 58 -21.33 -19.03 -9.93
CA GLU A 58 -22.32 -17.97 -9.71
C GLU A 58 -22.47 -17.73 -8.20
N ILE A 59 -21.74 -16.73 -7.69
CA ILE A 59 -21.72 -16.39 -6.26
C ILE A 59 -21.52 -14.89 -6.05
N ASP A 60 -22.22 -14.33 -5.07
CA ASP A 60 -22.01 -12.95 -4.67
C ASP A 60 -20.70 -12.79 -3.88
N ALA A 61 -20.01 -11.66 -4.08
CA ALA A 61 -18.75 -11.37 -3.40
C ALA A 61 -18.87 -11.43 -1.86
N ASP A 62 -20.05 -11.10 -1.33
CA ASP A 62 -20.31 -11.12 0.11
C ASP A 62 -20.34 -12.54 0.71
N GLU A 63 -20.57 -13.57 -0.12
CA GLU A 63 -20.56 -14.97 0.29
C GLU A 63 -19.14 -15.58 0.28
N LEU A 64 -18.15 -14.85 -0.24
CA LEU A 64 -16.75 -15.29 -0.25
C LEU A 64 -16.02 -14.98 1.07
N TRP A 65 -16.61 -14.14 1.91
CA TRP A 65 -16.03 -13.73 3.19
C TRP A 65 -16.11 -14.82 4.25
N ILE A 66 -15.01 -15.03 4.98
CA ILE A 66 -14.94 -16.03 6.05
C ILE A 66 -15.10 -15.34 7.41
N ALA A 67 -16.20 -15.62 8.12
CA ALA A 67 -16.52 -15.00 9.40
C ALA A 67 -16.00 -15.75 10.65
N ASN A 68 -15.53 -16.98 10.48
CA ASN A 68 -15.19 -17.91 11.57
C ASN A 68 -13.73 -18.40 11.54
N ALA A 69 -12.80 -17.58 11.03
CA ALA A 69 -11.37 -17.88 11.06
C ALA A 69 -10.76 -17.52 12.43
N ASN A 70 -9.76 -18.29 12.87
CA ASN A 70 -8.94 -17.92 14.02
C ASN A 70 -7.75 -17.09 13.53
N VAL A 71 -7.73 -15.80 13.87
CA VAL A 71 -6.72 -14.86 13.38
C VAL A 71 -5.81 -14.41 14.53
N LYS A 72 -4.51 -14.67 14.41
CA LYS A 72 -3.49 -14.34 15.40
C LYS A 72 -2.36 -13.54 14.77
N ILE A 73 -1.96 -12.47 15.42
CA ILE A 73 -0.79 -11.67 15.05
C ILE A 73 0.23 -11.77 16.18
N SER A 74 1.44 -12.25 15.89
CA SER A 74 2.51 -12.42 16.86
C SER A 74 3.69 -11.50 16.56
N SER A 75 4.38 -11.11 17.62
CA SER A 75 5.65 -10.39 17.57
C SER A 75 6.54 -10.89 18.70
N LYS A 76 7.75 -10.33 18.81
CA LYS A 76 8.63 -10.59 19.96
C LYS A 76 8.01 -10.20 21.31
N ASP A 77 7.07 -9.24 21.31
CA ASP A 77 6.49 -8.65 22.51
C ASP A 77 5.20 -9.38 22.95
N GLY A 78 4.70 -10.33 22.16
CA GLY A 78 3.52 -11.11 22.49
C GLY A 78 2.62 -11.38 21.29
N ASN A 79 1.48 -11.98 21.58
CA ASN A 79 0.44 -12.34 20.62
C ASN A 79 -0.80 -11.48 20.84
N GLU A 80 -1.43 -11.09 19.74
CA GLU A 80 -2.72 -10.41 19.72
C GLU A 80 -3.69 -11.19 18.82
N ILE A 81 -4.94 -11.31 19.25
CA ILE A 81 -6.00 -12.01 18.52
C ILE A 81 -6.86 -10.97 17.82
N ALA A 82 -7.12 -11.18 16.52
CA ALA A 82 -8.08 -10.36 15.79
C ALA A 82 -9.45 -11.04 15.80
N HIS A 83 -10.47 -10.30 16.20
CA HIS A 83 -11.84 -10.79 16.37
C HIS A 83 -12.72 -10.37 15.19
N PRO A 84 -13.68 -11.20 14.78
CA PRO A 84 -14.59 -10.88 13.68
C PRO A 84 -15.45 -9.65 14.01
N VAL A 85 -15.68 -8.81 13.01
CA VAL A 85 -16.45 -7.56 13.16
C VAL A 85 -17.94 -7.83 12.92
N THR A 86 -18.78 -7.48 13.90
CA THR A 86 -20.23 -7.64 13.80
C THR A 86 -20.81 -6.92 12.59
N GLY A 87 -21.64 -7.61 11.80
CA GLY A 87 -22.28 -7.08 10.59
C GLY A 87 -21.34 -6.87 9.40
N LYS A 88 -20.07 -7.30 9.51
CA LYS A 88 -19.06 -7.20 8.45
C LYS A 88 -18.29 -8.52 8.31
N PRO A 89 -18.88 -9.55 7.68
CA PRO A 89 -18.22 -10.84 7.45
C PRO A 89 -16.85 -10.67 6.81
N GLY A 90 -15.92 -11.57 7.13
CA GLY A 90 -14.56 -11.53 6.58
C GLY A 90 -13.64 -10.51 7.24
N ARG A 91 -14.17 -9.50 7.95
CA ARG A 91 -13.36 -8.48 8.63
C ARG A 91 -13.00 -8.90 10.05
N TYR A 92 -11.74 -8.66 10.41
CA TYR A 92 -11.22 -8.90 11.75
C TYR A 92 -10.47 -7.69 12.27
N LEU A 93 -10.61 -7.40 13.57
CA LEU A 93 -9.91 -6.31 14.24
C LEU A 93 -9.30 -6.80 15.55
N THR A 94 -8.07 -6.35 15.81
CA THR A 94 -7.47 -6.47 17.15
C THR A 94 -8.11 -5.47 18.11
N ARG A 95 -7.74 -5.52 19.39
CA ARG A 95 -8.24 -4.55 20.36
C ARG A 95 -7.84 -3.12 19.98
N LYS A 96 -8.75 -2.17 20.20
CA LYS A 96 -8.56 -0.76 19.80
C LYS A 96 -7.41 -0.05 20.52
N ASP A 97 -7.00 -0.56 21.68
CA ASP A 97 -5.89 -0.06 22.48
C ASP A 97 -4.55 -0.74 22.15
N TYR A 98 -4.57 -1.76 21.28
CA TYR A 98 -3.35 -2.41 20.82
C TYR A 98 -2.70 -1.57 19.70
N VAL A 99 -1.56 -0.96 20.01
CA VAL A 99 -0.79 -0.12 19.08
C VAL A 99 0.39 -0.91 18.52
N TYR A 100 0.50 -0.98 17.19
CA TYR A 100 1.64 -1.64 16.55
C TYR A 100 2.89 -0.78 16.68
N ARG A 101 3.99 -1.40 17.12
CA ARG A 101 5.26 -0.71 17.39
C ARG A 101 6.03 -0.50 16.09
N PRO A 102 6.72 0.62 15.93
CA PRO A 102 7.60 0.83 14.79
C PRO A 102 8.77 -0.16 14.76
N GLY A 103 9.32 -0.43 13.58
CA GLY A 103 10.47 -1.32 13.38
C GLY A 103 10.26 -2.77 13.83
N THR A 104 9.02 -3.19 14.08
CA THR A 104 8.73 -4.48 14.66
C THR A 104 8.27 -5.47 13.59
N LYS A 105 8.88 -6.66 13.60
CA LYS A 105 8.45 -7.79 12.77
C LYS A 105 7.22 -8.45 13.38
N TYR A 106 6.19 -8.60 12.58
CA TYR A 106 4.92 -9.23 12.91
C TYR A 106 4.68 -10.45 12.02
N ASN A 107 4.17 -11.54 12.60
CA ASN A 107 3.72 -12.71 11.87
C ASN A 107 2.21 -12.85 12.04
N LEU A 108 1.51 -13.06 10.93
CA LEU A 108 0.10 -13.35 10.87
C LEU A 108 -0.09 -14.85 10.72
N THR A 109 -1.01 -15.42 11.50
CA THR A 109 -1.48 -16.79 11.35
C THR A 109 -3.00 -16.77 11.28
N VAL A 110 -3.56 -17.38 10.23
CA VAL A 110 -5.01 -17.53 10.04
C VAL A 110 -5.32 -19.01 9.90
N GLU A 111 -6.16 -19.54 10.80
CA GLU A 111 -6.64 -20.91 10.72
C GLU A 111 -8.12 -20.92 10.31
N VAL A 112 -8.42 -21.64 9.23
CA VAL A 112 -9.76 -21.77 8.65
C VAL A 112 -9.90 -23.17 8.05
N ASP A 113 -10.97 -23.88 8.41
CA ASP A 113 -11.29 -25.24 7.91
C ASP A 113 -10.10 -26.22 7.99
N GLY A 114 -9.33 -26.15 9.08
CA GLY A 114 -8.15 -26.99 9.30
C GLY A 114 -6.93 -26.64 8.45
N LYS A 115 -7.02 -25.60 7.61
CA LYS A 115 -5.88 -25.02 6.88
C LYS A 115 -5.29 -23.84 7.65
N THR A 116 -3.99 -23.65 7.52
CA THR A 116 -3.26 -22.52 8.13
C THR A 116 -2.63 -21.68 7.03
N LEU A 117 -2.90 -20.38 7.05
CA LEU A 117 -2.22 -19.38 6.26
C LEU A 117 -1.28 -18.58 7.16
N SER A 118 -0.11 -18.25 6.62
CA SER A 118 0.90 -17.48 7.33
C SER A 118 1.42 -16.35 6.45
N ALA A 119 1.66 -15.19 7.06
CA ALA A 119 2.31 -14.06 6.41
C ALA A 119 3.20 -13.33 7.42
N GLU A 120 4.18 -12.58 6.93
CA GLU A 120 5.01 -11.74 7.79
C GLU A 120 5.18 -10.35 7.20
N THR A 121 5.37 -9.37 8.07
CA THR A 121 5.67 -7.99 7.68
C THR A 121 6.48 -7.31 8.77
N THR A 122 7.15 -6.21 8.42
CA THR A 122 7.85 -5.35 9.38
C THR A 122 7.29 -3.96 9.23
N THR A 123 6.76 -3.40 10.31
CA THR A 123 6.35 -1.99 10.32
C THR A 123 7.56 -1.09 10.14
N PRO A 124 7.43 0.06 9.43
CA PRO A 124 8.52 1.02 9.32
C PRO A 124 8.96 1.57 10.68
N GLU A 125 10.21 2.02 10.79
CA GLU A 125 10.76 2.58 12.04
C GLU A 125 10.29 4.01 12.31
N LYS A 126 10.57 4.94 11.40
CA LYS A 126 10.20 6.34 11.56
C LYS A 126 10.29 7.06 10.23
N MET A 127 9.21 7.74 9.84
CA MET A 127 9.25 8.68 8.74
C MET A 127 9.67 10.04 9.29
N GLU A 128 10.82 10.51 8.86
CA GLU A 128 11.34 11.83 9.21
C GLU A 128 10.91 12.80 8.13
N ILE A 129 10.05 13.76 8.48
CA ILE A 129 9.55 14.77 7.54
C ILE A 129 10.15 16.11 7.94
N GLY A 130 11.04 16.63 7.11
CA GLY A 130 11.66 17.93 7.26
C GLY A 130 11.18 18.90 6.19
N SER A 131 11.29 20.20 6.46
CA SER A 131 11.32 21.20 5.40
C SER A 131 12.77 21.48 5.01
N ILE A 132 13.01 21.68 3.72
CA ILE A 132 14.32 22.09 3.23
C ILE A 132 14.56 23.57 3.60
N ASN A 133 15.82 23.96 3.75
CA ASN A 133 16.21 25.36 3.95
C ASN A 133 15.63 26.28 2.86
N ASN A 134 15.45 27.55 3.23
CA ASN A 134 15.05 28.61 2.31
C ASN A 134 15.86 28.52 1.02
N SER A 135 15.15 28.55 -0.11
CA SER A 135 15.76 28.50 -1.43
C SER A 135 15.07 29.48 -2.36
N ASN A 136 15.65 29.78 -3.51
CA ASN A 136 15.02 30.62 -4.51
C ASN A 136 14.67 29.78 -5.74
N TYR A 137 13.47 29.97 -6.28
CA TYR A 137 13.07 29.46 -7.58
C TYR A 137 13.19 30.59 -8.60
N GLN A 138 13.90 30.34 -9.69
CA GLN A 138 14.04 31.31 -10.78
C GLN A 138 12.87 31.14 -11.75
N CYS A 139 12.05 32.18 -11.86
CA CYS A 139 11.01 32.30 -12.87
C CYS A 139 11.39 33.42 -13.83
N LYS A 140 11.88 33.06 -15.03
CA LYS A 140 12.38 34.03 -16.02
C LYS A 140 13.46 34.92 -15.40
N GLU A 141 13.20 36.22 -15.24
CA GLU A 141 14.11 37.21 -14.65
C GLU A 141 13.81 37.48 -13.16
N GLU A 142 12.79 36.84 -12.58
CA GLU A 142 12.40 37.01 -11.18
C GLU A 142 12.90 35.84 -10.31
N SER A 143 13.57 36.18 -9.20
CA SER A 143 13.97 35.24 -8.17
C SER A 143 12.93 35.21 -7.05
N ILE A 144 12.18 34.12 -6.95
CA ILE A 144 11.07 33.99 -6.00
C ILE A 144 11.52 33.15 -4.80
N PRO A 145 11.42 33.67 -3.55
CA PRO A 145 11.80 32.91 -2.37
C PRO A 145 10.82 31.76 -2.11
N VAL A 146 11.33 30.58 -1.82
CA VAL A 146 10.62 29.41 -1.33
C VAL A 146 11.02 29.24 0.13
N THR A 147 10.09 29.54 1.02
CA THR A 147 10.35 29.57 2.47
C THR A 147 10.28 28.17 3.08
N TYR A 148 11.07 27.99 4.13
CA TYR A 148 10.92 26.90 5.07
C TYR A 148 9.51 26.91 5.68
N ILE A 149 8.91 25.72 5.80
CA ILE A 149 7.62 25.53 6.46
C ILE A 149 7.78 24.72 7.73
N ASN A 150 6.92 24.96 8.72
CA ASN A 150 6.89 24.17 9.94
C ASN A 150 6.18 22.83 9.68
N THR A 151 6.94 21.74 9.60
CA THR A 151 6.41 20.38 9.40
C THR A 151 5.90 19.72 10.69
N ASN A 152 6.16 20.33 11.86
CA ASN A 152 5.79 19.79 13.18
C ASN A 152 4.75 20.67 13.88
N ASN A 153 3.71 21.09 13.14
CA ASN A 153 2.65 21.96 13.64
C ASN A 153 1.27 21.29 13.72
N ALA A 154 1.21 19.96 13.66
CA ALA A 154 -0.04 19.22 13.82
C ALA A 154 0.12 17.95 14.67
N LYS A 155 -0.93 17.59 15.40
CA LYS A 155 -0.99 16.37 16.23
C LYS A 155 -2.30 15.65 16.02
N MET A 156 -2.22 14.34 15.83
CA MET A 156 -3.41 13.49 15.84
C MET A 156 -3.90 13.32 17.28
N THR A 157 -5.19 13.56 17.49
CA THR A 157 -5.88 13.36 18.77
C THR A 157 -7.11 12.49 18.59
N ALA A 158 -7.76 12.11 19.69
CA ALA A 158 -9.00 11.33 19.66
C ALA A 158 -10.16 12.01 18.88
N VAL A 159 -10.11 13.34 18.72
CA VAL A 159 -11.11 14.13 17.98
C VAL A 159 -10.66 14.52 16.56
N GLY A 160 -9.49 14.04 16.13
CA GLY A 160 -8.92 14.31 14.82
C GLY A 160 -7.59 15.06 14.85
N LEU A 161 -7.17 15.55 13.69
CA LEU A 161 -5.93 16.31 13.52
C LEU A 161 -6.14 17.74 14.04
N ILE A 162 -5.34 18.13 15.04
CA ILE A 162 -5.33 19.50 15.56
C ILE A 162 -4.01 20.19 15.22
N ALA A 163 -4.06 21.48 14.90
CA ALA A 163 -2.86 22.29 14.77
C ALA A 163 -2.27 22.55 16.17
N THR A 164 -0.96 22.36 16.32
CA THR A 164 -0.21 22.54 17.58
C THR A 164 0.69 23.78 17.55
N GLY A 165 0.72 24.51 16.44
CA GLY A 165 1.50 25.72 16.28
C GLY A 165 0.97 26.59 15.14
N THR A 166 1.77 27.56 14.71
CA THR A 166 1.43 28.43 13.58
C THR A 166 1.27 27.61 12.30
N ILE A 167 0.17 27.83 11.59
CA ILE A 167 -0.08 27.28 10.26
C ILE A 167 0.48 28.27 9.25
N ASP A 168 1.40 27.82 8.40
CA ASP A 168 1.96 28.64 7.34
C ASP A 168 0.89 28.94 6.28
N THR A 169 0.89 30.19 5.78
CA THR A 169 -0.02 30.60 4.70
C THR A 169 0.70 30.49 3.38
N VAL A 170 0.13 29.73 2.44
CA VAL A 170 0.66 29.56 1.10
C VAL A 170 -0.18 30.37 0.12
N THR A 171 0.46 31.22 -0.68
CA THR A 171 -0.24 32.00 -1.72
C THR A 171 -0.14 31.27 -3.05
N TYR A 172 -1.28 30.82 -3.57
CA TYR A 172 -1.34 30.27 -4.93
C TYR A 172 -1.21 31.39 -5.96
N ARG A 173 -0.27 31.24 -6.89
CA ARG A 173 -0.06 32.17 -8.01
C ARG A 173 -0.41 31.44 -9.31
N SER A 174 -1.03 32.13 -10.26
CA SER A 174 -1.32 31.60 -11.59
C SER A 174 -0.41 32.24 -12.65
N GLY A 175 0.00 31.48 -13.66
CA GLY A 175 0.79 31.99 -14.78
C GLY A 175 1.83 30.98 -15.29
N GLU A 176 2.65 31.41 -16.25
CA GLU A 176 3.55 30.51 -17.00
C GLU A 176 4.51 29.72 -16.09
N CYS A 177 5.10 30.34 -15.07
CA CYS A 177 6.00 29.67 -14.13
C CYS A 177 5.30 28.95 -12.97
N PHE A 178 4.00 29.17 -12.76
CA PHE A 178 3.32 28.76 -11.54
C PHE A 178 2.31 27.63 -11.76
N THR A 179 1.58 27.66 -12.88
CA THR A 179 0.44 26.75 -13.11
C THR A 179 0.37 26.20 -14.52
N ALA A 180 1.20 26.68 -15.44
CA ALA A 180 1.12 26.32 -16.85
C ALA A 180 2.13 25.23 -17.30
N SER A 181 2.89 24.63 -16.38
CA SER A 181 3.94 23.66 -16.72
C SER A 181 4.15 22.62 -15.61
N PHE A 182 4.67 21.44 -15.99
CA PHE A 182 5.13 20.39 -15.08
C PHE A 182 6.28 20.82 -14.16
N ALA A 183 6.95 21.94 -14.47
CA ALA A 183 8.00 22.55 -13.66
C ALA A 183 7.50 23.81 -12.94
N SER A 184 6.29 23.76 -12.35
CA SER A 184 5.72 24.87 -11.60
C SER A 184 6.56 25.25 -10.38
N TYR A 185 6.49 26.52 -10.01
CA TYR A 185 7.03 27.04 -8.75
C TYR A 185 6.54 26.20 -7.56
N PRO A 186 7.46 25.60 -6.77
CA PRO A 186 7.08 24.86 -5.59
C PRO A 186 6.62 25.83 -4.50
N LEU A 187 5.43 25.59 -3.95
CA LEU A 187 4.89 26.39 -2.85
C LEU A 187 5.72 26.24 -1.56
N PHE A 188 6.25 25.03 -1.35
CA PHE A 188 7.16 24.67 -0.27
C PHE A 188 7.95 23.41 -0.70
N LYS A 189 8.98 23.06 0.07
CA LYS A 189 9.78 21.87 -0.17
C LYS A 189 9.86 21.04 1.11
N ILE A 190 9.37 19.81 1.02
CA ILE A 190 9.54 18.80 2.05
C ILE A 190 10.62 17.82 1.64
N ASP A 191 11.37 17.35 2.62
CA ASP A 191 12.32 16.27 2.50
C ASP A 191 11.91 15.16 3.47
N PHE A 192 12.13 13.93 3.06
CA PHE A 192 11.88 12.75 3.88
C PHE A 192 12.83 11.64 3.50
N ASN A 193 13.08 10.74 4.45
CA ASN A 193 13.98 9.61 4.32
C ASN A 193 13.43 8.52 3.38
N VAL A 194 13.24 8.87 2.09
CA VAL A 194 12.57 8.04 1.07
C VAL A 194 13.26 6.70 0.85
N GLU A 195 14.60 6.66 0.97
CA GLU A 195 15.40 5.45 0.77
C GLU A 195 15.06 4.34 1.77
N ASP A 196 14.45 4.68 2.91
CA ASP A 196 14.00 3.73 3.92
C ASP A 196 12.64 3.09 3.58
N TYR A 197 12.00 3.48 2.47
CA TYR A 197 10.64 3.07 2.11
C TYR A 197 10.51 2.56 0.68
N ASN A 198 9.86 1.40 0.53
CA ASN A 198 9.54 0.83 -0.79
C ASN A 198 8.49 1.64 -1.56
N THR A 199 7.58 2.32 -0.87
CA THR A 199 6.51 3.10 -1.49
C THR A 199 6.09 4.22 -0.56
N VAL A 200 6.01 5.43 -1.10
CA VAL A 200 5.48 6.61 -0.39
C VAL A 200 4.26 7.13 -1.12
N ARG A 201 3.15 7.31 -0.41
CA ARG A 201 1.93 7.93 -0.92
C ARG A 201 1.70 9.24 -0.20
N ILE A 202 1.72 10.34 -0.95
CA ILE A 202 1.43 11.68 -0.43
C ILE A 202 -0.04 12.00 -0.74
N LEU A 203 -0.78 12.42 0.28
CA LEU A 203 -2.15 12.90 0.16
C LEU A 203 -2.18 14.37 0.57
N THR A 204 -2.46 15.25 -0.40
CA THR A 204 -2.59 16.68 -0.16
C THR A 204 -4.07 17.02 -0.01
N PHE A 205 -4.46 17.51 1.17
CA PHE A 205 -5.79 18.04 1.40
C PHE A 205 -5.71 19.57 1.40
N ALA A 206 -6.39 20.21 0.46
CA ALA A 206 -6.63 21.65 0.51
C ALA A 206 -7.93 21.88 1.30
N LEU A 207 -7.85 22.70 2.35
CA LEU A 207 -8.98 23.15 3.16
C LEU A 207 -9.44 24.54 2.70
#